data_AF-W4I9W9-F1
#
_entry.id   AF-W4I9W9-F1
#
_cell.length_a   1.000
_cell.length_b   1.000
_cell.length_c   1.000
_cell.angle_alpha   90.00
_cell.angle_beta   90.00
_cell.angle_gamma   90.00
#
_symmetry.space_group_name_H-M   'P 1'
#
loop_
_entity.id
_entity.type
_entity.pdbx_description
1 polymer ?
#
loop_
_entity_poly.entity_id
_entity_poly.type
_entity_poly.pdbx_seq_one_letter_code
_entity_poly.pdbx_strand_id
1 'polypeptide(L)'
;MGISQKKYIVNNIIDDNKKSVIIHKYYRESLFENKLRFECELEFLQSLCNIDYIKHLYENKYFNDYNFINYLKYLNYWRNKPYIFYVHFPICLYVLDILNNNNTNIYFNHANSFQNFIYYLKLHWLYFSYQI
;
A
#
# COMPACT_ATOMS: atom_id res chain seq x y z
N MET A 1 30.15 4.62 21.19
CA MET A 1 28.90 3.86 20.94
C MET A 1 28.98 3.31 19.53
N GLY A 2 29.55 2.11 19.39
CA GLY A 2 29.91 1.54 18.10
C GLY A 2 28.70 1.03 17.33
N ILE A 3 28.50 1.56 16.14
CA ILE A 3 27.61 0.99 15.13
C ILE A 3 28.22 -0.36 14.74
N SER A 4 27.64 -1.45 15.25
CA SER A 4 28.05 -2.81 14.89
C SER A 4 27.80 -3.00 13.39
N GLN A 5 28.88 -3.15 12.64
CA GLN A 5 28.88 -3.49 11.23
C GLN A 5 28.11 -4.81 11.05
N LYS A 6 26.91 -4.78 10.45
CA LYS A 6 26.19 -5.98 10.03
C LYS A 6 27.06 -6.70 8.98
N LYS A 7 27.69 -7.82 9.34
CA LYS A 7 28.41 -8.69 8.40
C LYS A 7 27.40 -9.38 7.48
N TYR A 8 27.44 -9.03 6.20
CA TYR A 8 26.70 -9.72 5.14
C TYR A 8 27.52 -10.94 4.71
N ILE A 9 26.99 -12.15 4.92
CA ILE A 9 27.55 -13.37 4.35
C ILE A 9 26.78 -13.64 3.05
N VAL A 10 27.44 -13.42 1.91
CA VAL A 10 26.92 -13.79 0.58
C VAL A 10 27.29 -15.24 0.33
N ASN A 11 26.35 -16.16 0.56
CA ASN A 11 26.49 -17.53 0.09
C ASN A 11 25.72 -17.65 -1.23
N ASN A 12 26.46 -17.65 -2.35
CA ASN A 12 25.93 -18.02 -3.66
C ASN A 12 25.62 -19.52 -3.65
N ILE A 13 24.36 -19.88 -3.46
CA ILE A 13 23.87 -21.22 -3.78
C ILE A 13 23.13 -21.09 -5.09
N ILE A 14 23.74 -21.65 -6.13
CA ILE A 14 23.16 -21.74 -7.47
C ILE A 14 22.13 -22.88 -7.37
N ASP A 15 20.86 -22.53 -7.18
CA ASP A 15 19.77 -23.45 -7.50
C ASP A 15 19.56 -23.43 -9.02
N ASP A 16 19.32 -24.61 -9.61
CA ASP A 16 19.28 -24.91 -11.06
C ASP A 16 18.22 -24.16 -11.89
N ASN A 17 17.62 -23.10 -11.35
CA ASN A 17 16.75 -22.17 -12.06
C ASN A 17 17.20 -20.74 -11.77
N LYS A 18 17.95 -20.12 -12.71
CA LYS A 18 18.51 -18.75 -12.73
C LYS A 18 17.61 -17.63 -12.14
N LYS A 19 17.42 -17.64 -10.83
CA LYS A 19 17.01 -16.51 -10.01
C LYS A 19 17.81 -16.64 -8.73
N SER A 20 18.78 -15.74 -8.56
CA SER A 20 19.40 -15.50 -7.25
C SER A 20 18.31 -15.02 -6.30
N VAL A 21 17.63 -15.94 -5.63
CA VAL A 21 16.77 -15.60 -4.51
C VAL A 21 17.71 -15.30 -3.35
N ILE A 22 17.96 -14.01 -3.10
CA ILE A 22 18.70 -13.57 -1.92
C ILE A 22 17.79 -13.87 -0.72
N ILE A 23 17.91 -15.07 -0.14
CA ILE A 23 17.26 -15.39 1.12
C ILE A 23 18.12 -14.78 2.22
N HIS A 24 17.78 -13.56 2.63
CA HIS A 24 18.34 -12.91 3.81
C HIS A 24 17.85 -13.61 5.09
N LYS A 25 18.35 -14.83 5.35
CA LYS A 25 17.88 -15.76 6.38
C LYS A 25 17.97 -15.22 7.82
N TYR A 26 18.68 -14.12 8.05
CA TYR A 26 18.94 -13.51 9.37
C TYR A 26 18.86 -11.98 9.41
N TYR A 27 18.11 -11.33 8.51
CA TYR A 27 17.92 -9.88 8.64
C TYR A 27 16.95 -9.60 9.79
N ARG A 28 17.48 -9.37 11.00
CA ARG A 28 16.70 -8.80 12.09
C ARG A 28 16.78 -7.28 11.95
N GLU A 29 15.68 -6.68 11.48
CA GLU A 29 15.56 -5.22 11.44
C GLU A 29 15.74 -4.64 12.84
N SER A 30 16.38 -3.49 12.90
CA SER A 30 16.46 -2.71 14.13
C SER A 30 15.05 -2.24 14.54
N LEU A 31 14.88 -1.93 15.84
CA LEU A 31 13.60 -1.42 16.35
C LEU A 31 13.16 -0.14 15.61
N PHE A 32 14.14 0.68 15.23
CA PHE A 32 13.93 1.91 14.46
C PHE A 32 13.47 1.62 13.03
N GLU A 33 14.13 0.70 12.31
CA GLU A 33 13.75 0.31 10.95
C GLU A 33 12.32 -0.24 10.91
N ASN A 34 11.94 -1.06 11.90
CA ASN A 34 10.60 -1.63 11.97
C ASN A 34 9.52 -0.55 12.23
N LYS A 35 9.81 0.39 13.14
CA LYS A 35 8.93 1.53 13.41
C LYS A 35 8.76 2.41 12.16
N LEU A 36 9.85 2.72 11.48
CA LEU A 36 9.82 3.53 10.26
C LEU A 36 8.99 2.86 9.16
N ARG A 37 9.18 1.55 8.93
CA ARG A 37 8.36 0.81 7.96
C ARG A 37 6.88 0.92 8.31
N PHE A 38 6.52 0.69 9.58
CA PHE A 38 5.13 0.77 10.03
C PHE A 38 4.53 2.16 9.77
N GLU A 39 5.25 3.23 10.08
CA GLU A 39 4.83 4.61 9.84
C GLU A 39 4.68 4.88 8.34
N CYS A 40 5.66 4.48 7.52
CA CYS A 40 5.59 4.63 6.06
C CYS A 40 4.41 3.86 5.44
N GLU A 41 4.15 2.64 5.89
CA GLU A 41 3.02 1.84 5.42
C GLU A 41 1.67 2.46 5.81
N LEU A 42 1.58 3.03 7.02
CA LEU A 42 0.40 3.75 7.49
C LEU A 42 0.16 5.00 6.64
N GLU A 43 1.19 5.82 6.43
CA GLU A 43 1.12 7.03 5.59
C GLU A 43 0.75 6.68 4.15
N PHE A 44 1.36 5.64 3.59
CA PHE A 44 1.02 5.14 2.26
C PHE A 44 -0.45 4.71 2.18
N LEU A 45 -0.93 3.91 3.13
CA LEU A 45 -2.34 3.50 3.18
C LEU A 45 -3.26 4.72 3.22
N GLN A 46 -2.97 5.70 4.06
CA GLN A 46 -3.77 6.92 4.17
C GLN A 46 -3.71 7.79 2.91
N SER A 47 -2.58 7.80 2.20
CA SER A 47 -2.44 8.52 0.93
C SER A 47 -3.37 7.99 -0.17
N LEU A 48 -3.81 6.73 -0.08
CA LEU A 48 -4.83 6.16 -0.99
C LEU A 48 -6.20 6.82 -0.83
N CYS A 49 -6.44 7.58 0.24
CA CYS A 49 -7.63 8.43 0.33
C CYS A 49 -7.62 9.54 -0.75
N ASN A 50 -6.43 9.96 -1.19
CA ASN A 50 -6.30 11.00 -2.21
C ASN A 50 -6.43 10.39 -3.62
N ILE A 51 -7.48 10.80 -4.32
CA ILE A 51 -7.84 10.25 -5.63
C ILE A 51 -6.89 10.76 -6.72
N ASP A 52 -6.37 11.99 -6.59
CA ASP A 52 -5.36 12.51 -7.52
C ASP A 52 -4.06 11.69 -7.42
N TYR A 53 -3.74 11.19 -6.23
CA TYR A 53 -2.60 10.29 -6.05
C TYR A 53 -2.83 8.94 -6.72
N ILE A 54 -4.03 8.37 -6.61
CA ILE A 54 -4.38 7.12 -7.32
C ILE A 54 -4.33 7.32 -8.83
N LYS A 55 -4.81 8.46 -9.32
CA LYS A 55 -4.71 8.83 -10.74
C LYS A 55 -3.25 8.84 -11.18
N HIS A 56 -2.37 9.44 -10.40
CA HIS A 56 -0.93 9.43 -10.66
C HIS A 56 -0.35 8.00 -10.67
N LEU A 57 -0.74 7.15 -9.71
CA LEU A 57 -0.32 5.74 -9.68
C LEU A 57 -0.77 4.97 -10.93
N TYR A 58 -1.98 5.27 -11.42
CA TYR A 58 -2.54 4.67 -12.61
C TYR A 58 -1.82 5.14 -13.89
N GLU A 59 -1.57 6.44 -14.02
CA GLU A 59 -0.81 7.01 -15.15
C GLU A 59 0.62 6.43 -15.24
N ASN A 60 1.26 6.19 -14.09
CA ASN A 60 2.57 5.55 -14.00
C ASN A 60 2.54 4.02 -14.17
N LYS A 61 1.36 3.41 -14.37
CA LYS A 61 1.18 1.98 -14.64
C LYS A 61 1.62 1.04 -13.50
N TYR A 62 1.64 1.50 -12.25
CA TYR A 62 1.98 0.63 -11.10
C TYR A 62 1.02 -0.55 -10.92
N PHE A 63 -0.23 -0.43 -11.38
CA PHE A 63 -1.22 -1.53 -11.31
C PHE A 63 -0.93 -2.68 -12.29
N ASN A 64 0.01 -2.53 -13.23
CA ASN A 64 0.44 -3.63 -14.09
C ASN A 64 1.49 -4.52 -13.42
N ASP A 65 2.17 -4.03 -12.39
CA ASP A 65 3.23 -4.75 -11.72
C ASP A 65 2.68 -5.71 -10.66
N TYR A 66 2.97 -7.00 -10.82
CA TYR A 66 2.52 -8.04 -9.90
C TYR A 66 3.00 -7.79 -8.46
N ASN A 67 4.21 -7.26 -8.29
CA ASN A 67 4.77 -6.95 -6.97
C ASN A 67 3.94 -5.89 -6.25
N PHE A 68 3.45 -4.88 -6.97
CA PHE A 68 2.62 -3.83 -6.39
C PHE A 68 1.24 -4.34 -6.01
N ILE A 69 0.62 -5.17 -6.84
CA ILE A 69 -0.65 -5.84 -6.50
C ILE A 69 -0.49 -6.71 -5.24
N ASN A 70 0.62 -7.44 -5.13
CA ASN A 70 0.89 -8.24 -3.94
C ASN A 70 1.10 -7.37 -2.69
N TYR A 71 1.69 -6.18 -2.85
CA TYR A 71 1.81 -5.20 -1.78
C TYR A 71 0.45 -4.64 -1.32
N LEU A 72 -0.46 -4.33 -2.25
CA LEU A 72 -1.83 -3.94 -1.89
C LEU A 72 -2.58 -5.04 -1.13
N LYS A 73 -2.35 -6.31 -1.49
CA LYS A 73 -2.89 -7.45 -0.74
C LYS A 73 -2.29 -7.55 0.65
N TYR A 74 -0.99 -7.29 0.79
CA TYR A 74 -0.31 -7.25 2.08
C TYR A 74 -0.96 -6.22 3.01
N LEU A 75 -1.24 -5.00 2.53
CA LEU A 75 -1.87 -3.93 3.32
C LEU A 75 -3.25 -4.26 3.90
N ASN A 76 -3.90 -5.35 3.49
CA ASN A 76 -5.14 -5.80 4.13
C ASN A 76 -4.96 -6.18 5.61
N TYR A 77 -3.74 -6.37 6.11
CA TYR A 77 -3.49 -6.61 7.54
C TYR A 77 -3.99 -5.45 8.42
N TRP A 78 -4.03 -4.21 7.91
CA TRP A 78 -4.50 -3.02 8.62
C TRP A 78 -5.96 -3.09 9.06
N ARG A 79 -6.77 -3.98 8.44
CA ARG A 79 -8.18 -4.20 8.80
C ARG A 79 -8.34 -4.94 10.13
N ASN A 80 -7.34 -5.73 10.51
CA ASN A 80 -7.41 -6.55 11.71
C ASN A 80 -7.04 -5.73 12.96
N LYS A 81 -7.66 -6.06 14.09
CA LYS A 81 -7.21 -5.56 15.41
C LYS A 81 -5.81 -6.12 15.71
N PRO A 82 -4.88 -5.36 16.30
CA PRO A 82 -5.02 -4.00 16.84
C PRO A 82 -4.70 -2.87 15.85
N TYR A 83 -4.28 -3.18 14.62
CA TYR A 83 -3.76 -2.19 13.66
C TYR A 83 -4.79 -1.16 13.20
N ILE A 84 -6.05 -1.58 13.13
CA ILE A 84 -7.17 -0.73 12.73
C ILE A 84 -7.30 0.55 13.57
N PHE A 85 -6.88 0.53 14.84
CA PHE A 85 -6.96 1.69 15.73
C PHE A 85 -6.02 2.83 15.34
N TYR A 86 -5.00 2.57 14.52
CA TYR A 86 -4.07 3.60 14.04
C TYR A 86 -4.56 4.31 12.76
N VAL A 87 -5.58 3.77 12.09
CA VAL A 87 -6.09 4.31 10.83
C VAL A 87 -7.01 5.49 11.11
N HIS A 88 -6.58 6.70 10.69
CA HIS A 88 -7.34 7.93 10.89
C HIS A 88 -8.45 8.13 9.84
N PHE A 89 -8.18 7.73 8.59
CA PHE A 89 -9.10 7.91 7.47
C PHE A 89 -9.73 6.57 7.07
N PRO A 90 -10.96 6.25 7.51
CA PRO A 90 -11.56 4.93 7.23
C PRO A 90 -11.81 4.69 5.73
N ILE A 91 -11.95 5.76 4.94
CA ILE A 91 -12.19 5.69 3.50
C ILE A 91 -11.04 5.01 2.76
N CYS A 92 -9.81 5.05 3.28
CA CYS A 92 -8.66 4.44 2.62
C CYS A 92 -8.80 2.91 2.49
N LEU A 93 -9.46 2.27 3.47
CA LEU A 93 -9.73 0.83 3.44
C LEU A 93 -10.77 0.47 2.38
N TYR A 94 -11.78 1.33 2.20
CA TYR A 94 -12.77 1.16 1.13
C TYR A 94 -12.12 1.30 -0.25
N VAL A 95 -11.24 2.29 -0.41
CA VAL A 95 -10.47 2.48 -1.64
C VAL A 95 -9.56 1.29 -1.90
N LEU A 96 -8.89 0.75 -0.88
CA LEU A 96 -8.07 -0.45 -1.00
C LEU A 96 -8.88 -1.66 -1.50
N ASP A 97 -10.10 -1.84 -0.99
CA ASP A 97 -11.01 -2.90 -1.47
C ASP A 97 -11.41 -2.66 -2.94
N ILE A 98 -11.67 -1.41 -3.34
CA ILE A 98 -11.90 -1.08 -4.75
C ILE A 98 -10.69 -1.48 -5.58
N LEU A 99 -9.48 -1.06 -5.22
CA LEU A 99 -8.24 -1.31 -5.95
C LEU A 99 -7.90 -2.80 -6.07
N ASN A 100 -8.27 -3.62 -5.09
CA ASN A 100 -8.07 -5.06 -5.12
C ASN A 100 -9.04 -5.82 -6.04
N ASN A 101 -10.14 -5.18 -6.49
CA ASN A 101 -11.10 -5.83 -7.37
C ASN A 101 -10.55 -5.97 -8.80
N ASN A 102 -10.86 -7.10 -9.45
CA ASN A 102 -10.41 -7.39 -10.82
C ASN A 102 -10.98 -6.42 -11.88
N ASN A 103 -12.06 -5.70 -11.56
CA ASN A 103 -12.75 -4.82 -12.49
C ASN A 103 -12.17 -3.38 -12.53
N THR A 104 -11.19 -3.07 -11.68
CA THR A 104 -10.60 -1.73 -11.52
C THR A 104 -10.10 -1.14 -12.81
N ASN A 105 -9.41 -1.93 -13.63
CA ASN A 105 -8.89 -1.47 -14.91
C ASN A 105 -9.99 -1.02 -15.87
N ILE A 106 -11.15 -1.69 -15.85
CA ILE A 106 -12.31 -1.30 -16.65
C ILE A 106 -12.86 0.04 -16.15
N TYR A 107 -12.96 0.20 -14.83
CA TYR A 107 -13.43 1.45 -14.23
C TYR A 107 -12.48 2.62 -14.53
N PHE A 108 -11.16 2.46 -14.40
CA PHE A 108 -10.21 3.55 -14.65
C PHE A 108 -10.06 3.94 -16.11
N ASN A 109 -10.35 3.03 -17.05
CA ASN A 109 -10.31 3.35 -18.48
C ASN A 109 -11.36 4.40 -18.89
N HIS A 110 -12.44 4.57 -18.12
CA HIS A 110 -13.43 5.61 -18.40
C HIS A 110 -12.92 7.00 -18.00
N ALA A 111 -12.97 7.96 -18.93
CA ALA A 111 -12.39 9.30 -18.78
C ALA A 111 -12.90 10.08 -17.55
N ASN A 112 -14.16 9.87 -17.13
CA ASN A 112 -14.78 10.60 -16.03
C ASN A 112 -14.74 9.86 -14.68
N SER A 113 -14.14 8.67 -14.61
CA SER A 113 -14.21 7.84 -13.40
C SER A 113 -13.61 8.49 -12.16
N PHE A 114 -12.43 9.10 -12.30
CA PHE A 114 -11.78 9.78 -11.18
C PHE A 114 -12.58 11.00 -10.69
N GLN A 115 -13.18 11.76 -11.61
CA GLN A 115 -14.02 12.92 -11.28
C GLN A 115 -15.30 12.49 -10.56
N ASN A 116 -15.94 11.42 -11.04
CA ASN A 116 -17.10 10.83 -10.36
C ASN A 116 -16.73 10.37 -8.95
N PHE A 117 -15.55 9.76 -8.79
CA PHE A 117 -15.08 9.29 -7.49
C PHE A 117 -14.84 10.46 -6.51
N ILE A 118 -14.20 11.54 -6.97
CA ILE A 118 -14.05 12.79 -6.19
C ILE A 118 -15.42 13.34 -5.78
N TYR A 119 -16.35 13.38 -6.73
CA TYR A 119 -17.70 13.89 -6.49
C TYR A 119 -18.44 13.04 -5.44
N TYR A 120 -18.37 11.71 -5.52
CA TYR A 120 -18.97 10.82 -4.53
C TYR A 120 -18.36 11.01 -3.14
N LEU A 121 -17.03 11.13 -3.03
CA LEU A 121 -16.40 11.42 -1.74
C LEU A 121 -16.89 12.77 -1.21
N LYS A 122 -16.93 13.82 -2.05
CA LYS A 122 -17.40 15.14 -1.64
C LYS A 122 -18.85 15.11 -1.15
N LEU A 123 -19.74 14.42 -1.85
CA LEU A 123 -21.13 14.23 -1.44
C LEU A 123 -21.23 13.49 -0.11
N HIS A 124 -20.45 12.42 0.07
CA HIS A 124 -20.39 11.68 1.32
C HIS A 124 -20.00 12.62 2.46
N TRP A 125 -18.92 13.40 2.33
CA TRP A 125 -18.52 14.39 3.34
C TRP A 125 -19.61 15.43 3.63
N LEU A 126 -20.26 15.97 2.60
CA LEU A 126 -21.37 16.91 2.77
C LEU A 126 -22.53 16.28 3.55
N TYR A 127 -22.87 15.03 3.25
CA TYR A 127 -23.92 14.30 3.96
C TYR A 127 -23.60 14.15 5.45
N PHE A 128 -22.39 13.69 5.79
CA PHE A 128 -21.96 13.57 7.20
C PHE A 128 -21.92 14.92 7.92
N SER A 129 -21.57 16.00 7.23
CA SER A 129 -21.58 17.34 7.83
C SER A 129 -22.98 17.85 8.18
N TYR A 130 -24.02 17.38 7.47
CA TYR A 130 -25.40 17.80 7.69
C TYR A 130 -26.12 16.96 8.77
N GLN A 131 -25.58 15.79 9.11
CA GLN A 131 -26.13 14.93 10.17
C GLN A 131 -25.75 15.37 11.59
N ILE A 132 -24.96 16.44 11.71
CA ILE A 132 -24.54 17.07 12.97
C ILE A 132 -25.37 18.34 13.17
#